data_AF-A0A4D4KS20-F1
#
_entry.id   AF-A0A4D4KS20-F1
#
_cell.length_a   1.000
_cell.length_b   1.000
_cell.length_c   1.000
_cell.angle_alpha   90.00
_cell.angle_beta   90.00
_cell.angle_gamma   90.00
#
_symmetry.space_group_name_H-M   'P 1'
#
loop_
_entity.id
_entity.type
_entity.pdbx_description
1 polymer ?
#
loop_
_entity_poly.entity_id
_entity_poly.type
_entity_poly.pdbx_seq_one_letter_code
_entity_poly.pdbx_strand_id
1 'polypeptide(L)' 'MNAYLAWVPAPVNGVAVHKLMSNSGWIVTAEEIRAALAAYEASRGKDPAFLSQLVEEASWWPQWVAYLTAAADHGGFRVY' A
#
# COMPACT_ATOMS: atom_id res chain seq x y z
N MET A 1 -30.89 19.67 7.56
CA MET A 1 -30.01 18.82 6.73
C MET A 1 -28.60 18.96 7.30
N ASN A 2 -28.05 17.91 7.92
CA ASN A 2 -26.90 17.99 8.82
C ASN A 2 -25.57 17.85 8.05
N ALA A 3 -24.74 18.90 8.02
CA ALA A 3 -23.49 18.98 7.25
C ALA A 3 -22.39 18.00 7.71
N TYR A 4 -22.55 17.37 8.88
CA TYR A 4 -21.60 16.40 9.43
C TYR A 4 -21.53 15.06 8.68
N LEU A 5 -22.48 14.78 7.78
CA LEU A 5 -22.51 13.54 6.99
C LEU A 5 -21.85 13.67 5.61
N ALA A 6 -21.30 14.84 5.25
CA ALA A 6 -20.72 15.10 3.94
C ALA A 6 -19.18 15.07 3.92
N TRP A 7 -18.52 14.70 5.03
CA TRP A 7 -17.07 14.59 5.05
C TRP A 7 -16.64 13.35 4.25
N VAL A 8 -15.96 13.59 3.14
CA VAL A 8 -15.29 12.56 2.35
C VAL A 8 -13.79 12.72 2.60
N PRO A 9 -13.09 11.71 3.15
CA PRO A 9 -11.65 11.78 3.28
C PRO A 9 -11.01 11.95 1.89
N ALA A 10 -9.88 12.65 1.85
CA ALA A 10 -9.09 12.71 0.61
C ALA A 10 -8.71 11.29 0.18
N PRO A 11 -8.65 11.01 -1.14
CA PRO A 11 -8.25 9.70 -1.64
C PRO A 11 -6.84 9.36 -1.14
N VAL A 12 -6.66 8.09 -0.75
CA VAL A 12 -5.36 7.57 -0.32
C VAL A 12 -4.46 7.35 -1.54
N ASN A 13 -3.21 7.78 -1.44
CA ASN A 13 -2.21 7.68 -2.53
C ASN A 13 -1.18 6.56 -2.28
N GLY A 14 -1.52 5.61 -1.41
CA GLY A 14 -0.64 4.50 -1.01
C GLY A 14 -0.53 4.38 0.51
N VAL A 15 0.40 3.54 0.96
CA VAL A 15 0.69 3.33 2.38
C VAL A 15 1.65 4.41 2.86
N ALA A 16 1.29 5.11 3.94
CA ALA A 16 2.19 6.08 4.54
C ALA A 16 3.45 5.39 5.09
N VAL A 17 4.62 5.84 4.65
CA VAL A 17 5.93 5.21 4.94
C VAL A 17 6.16 4.96 6.44
N HIS A 18 5.79 5.89 7.31
CA HIS A 18 5.96 5.74 8.77
C HIS A 18 5.23 4.51 9.36
N LYS A 19 4.15 4.04 8.71
CA LYS A 19 3.43 2.83 9.12
C LYS A 19 4.24 1.56 8.86
N LEU A 20 5.11 1.56 7.85
CA LEU A 20 5.97 0.43 7.51
C LEU A 20 7.34 0.48 8.21
N MET A 21 7.68 1.62 8.81
CA MET A 21 8.96 1.83 9.49
C MET A 21 8.88 1.63 11.01
N SER A 22 7.68 1.50 11.57
CA SER A 22 7.49 1.39 13.01
C SER A 22 6.42 0.37 13.38
N ASN A 23 6.72 -0.40 14.42
CA ASN A 23 5.88 -1.45 14.97
C ASN A 23 4.86 -0.89 15.98
N SER A 24 4.30 0.28 15.70
CA SER A 24 3.50 1.06 16.67
C SER A 24 2.00 0.76 16.61
N GLY A 25 1.60 -0.44 16.16
CA GLY A 25 0.19 -0.82 16.14
C GLY A 25 -0.62 -0.19 15.00
N TRP A 26 0.04 0.40 13.99
CA TRP A 26 -0.61 1.08 12.88
C TRP A 26 -1.55 0.16 12.11
N ILE A 27 -2.65 0.73 11.61
CA ILE A 27 -3.55 0.05 10.68
C ILE A 27 -3.17 0.49 9.27
N VAL A 28 -2.84 -0.49 8.43
CA VAL A 28 -2.70 -0.33 6.98
C VAL A 28 -4.00 -0.83 6.35
N THR A 29 -4.78 0.05 5.75
CA THR A 29 -6.11 -0.28 5.25
C THR A 29 -6.04 -0.95 3.88
N ALA A 30 -7.08 -1.72 3.53
CA ALA A 30 -7.20 -2.29 2.18
C ALA A 30 -7.11 -1.23 1.07
N GLU A 31 -7.63 -0.02 1.30
CA GLU A 31 -7.61 1.06 0.31
C GLU A 31 -6.20 1.63 0.11
N GLU A 32 -5.44 1.81 1.20
CA GLU A 32 -4.03 2.20 1.15
C GLU A 32 -3.19 1.16 0.40
N ILE A 33 -3.47 -0.13 0.62
CA ILE A 33 -2.77 -1.22 -0.07
C ILE A 33 -3.08 -1.22 -1.56
N ARG A 34 -4.36 -1.12 -1.94
CA ARG A 34 -4.75 -1.07 -3.37
C ARG A 34 -4.13 0.12 -4.08
N ALA A 35 -4.12 1.29 -3.43
CA ALA A 35 -3.46 2.48 -3.97
C ALA A 35 -1.95 2.27 -4.15
N ALA A 36 -1.28 1.61 -3.18
CA ALA A 36 0.14 1.31 -3.28
C ALA A 36 0.45 0.29 -4.39
N LEU A 37 -0.34 -0.78 -4.52
CA LEU A 37 -0.19 -1.77 -5.59
C LEU A 37 -0.43 -1.15 -6.97
N ALA A 38 -1.45 -0.28 -7.12
CA ALA A 38 -1.69 0.44 -8.36
C ALA A 38 -0.53 1.37 -8.73
N ALA A 39 0.03 2.10 -7.75
CA ALA A 39 1.19 2.95 -7.97
C ALA A 39 2.45 2.15 -8.35
N TYR A 40 2.64 0.97 -7.75
CA TYR A 40 3.70 0.05 -8.11
C TYR A 40 3.57 -0.43 -9.56
N GLU A 41 2.41 -0.95 -9.97
CA GLU A 41 2.18 -1.41 -11.35
C GLU A 41 2.32 -0.28 -12.38
N ALA A 42 1.79 0.91 -12.08
CA ALA A 42 1.96 2.09 -12.93
C ALA A 42 3.45 2.47 -13.10
N SER A 43 4.24 2.32 -12.03
CA SER A 43 5.67 2.59 -12.05
C SER A 43 6.44 1.54 -12.85
N ARG A 44 6.06 0.26 -12.77
CA ARG A 44 6.61 -0.82 -13.62
C ARG A 44 6.37 -0.56 -15.09
N GLY A 45 5.18 -0.07 -15.45
CA GLY A 45 4.86 0.30 -16.83
C GLY A 45 5.66 1.50 -17.34
N LYS A 46 6.08 2.41 -16.46
CA LYS A 46 6.80 3.64 -16.81
C LYS A 46 8.32 3.44 -16.90
N ASP A 47 8.89 2.74 -15.92
CA ASP A 47 10.34 2.50 -15.83
C ASP A 47 10.61 1.14 -15.15
N PRO A 48 10.56 0.04 -15.92
CA PRO A 48 10.77 -1.30 -15.38
C PRO A 48 12.22 -1.53 -14.91
N ALA A 49 13.20 -0.83 -15.50
CA ALA A 49 14.61 -0.99 -15.14
C ALA A 49 14.90 -0.44 -13.74
N PHE A 50 14.29 0.70 -13.39
CA PHE A 50 14.42 1.31 -12.07
C PHE A 50 13.91 0.41 -10.94
N LEU A 51 12.73 -0.21 -11.11
CA LEU A 51 12.15 -1.09 -10.08
C LEU A 51 12.91 -2.41 -9.92
N SER A 52 13.45 -2.94 -11.02
CA SER A 52 14.31 -4.12 -10.98
C SER A 52 15.52 -3.88 -10.06
N GLN A 53 16.23 -2.78 -10.28
CA GLN A 53 17.44 -2.44 -9.52
C GLN A 53 17.20 -2.11 -8.04
N LEU A 54 16.04 -1.51 -7.72
CA LEU A 54 15.76 -1.02 -6.36
C LEU A 54 15.15 -2.08 -5.45
N VAL A 55 14.26 -2.93 -5.98
CA VAL A 55 13.42 -3.77 -5.10
C VAL A 55 13.13 -5.16 -5.66
N GLU A 56 12.90 -5.34 -6.97
CA GLU A 56 12.49 -6.66 -7.48
C GLU A 56 13.62 -7.70 -7.47
N GLU A 57 14.88 -7.29 -7.36
CA GLU A 57 16.01 -8.18 -7.11
C GLU A 57 16.02 -8.78 -5.70
N ALA A 58 15.27 -8.19 -4.75
CA ALA A 58 15.14 -8.75 -3.42
C ALA A 58 14.29 -10.02 -3.44
N SER A 59 14.85 -11.14 -2.97
CA SER A 59 14.20 -12.46 -3.00
C SER A 59 12.85 -12.52 -2.24
N TRP A 60 12.62 -11.60 -1.31
CA TRP A 60 11.38 -11.49 -0.54
C TRP A 60 10.31 -10.60 -1.20
N TRP A 61 10.66 -9.81 -2.21
CA TRP A 61 9.73 -8.85 -2.81
C TRP A 61 8.47 -9.48 -3.41
N PRO A 62 8.54 -10.61 -4.17
CA PRO A 62 7.34 -11.27 -4.68
C PRO A 62 6.40 -11.74 -3.57
N GLN A 63 6.96 -12.19 -2.44
CA GLN A 63 6.19 -12.64 -1.28
C GLN A 63 5.51 -11.44 -0.59
N TRP A 64 6.21 -10.30 -0.53
CA TRP A 64 5.65 -9.06 0.00
C TRP A 64 4.48 -8.55 -0.85
N VAL A 65 4.61 -8.54 -2.18
CA VAL A 65 3.50 -8.17 -3.08
C VAL A 65 2.32 -9.15 -2.91
N ALA A 66 2.58 -10.46 -2.83
CA ALA A 66 1.53 -11.45 -2.60
C ALA A 66 0.82 -11.26 -1.25
N TYR A 67 1.58 -10.97 -0.19
CA TYR A 67 1.02 -10.65 1.12
C TYR A 67 0.11 -9.42 1.07
N LEU A 68 0.56 -8.34 0.43
CA LEU A 68 -0.23 -7.12 0.28
C LEU A 68 -1.53 -7.37 -0.49
N THR A 69 -1.46 -8.10 -1.61
CA THR A 69 -2.65 -8.49 -2.38
C THR A 69 -3.65 -9.26 -1.50
N ALA A 70 -3.19 -10.28 -0.78
CA ALA A 70 -4.05 -11.04 0.12
C ALA A 70 -4.62 -10.16 1.26
N ALA A 71 -3.81 -9.28 1.86
CA ALA A 71 -4.27 -8.38 2.91
C ALA A 71 -5.34 -7.41 2.42
N ALA A 72 -5.23 -6.91 1.18
CA ALA A 72 -6.24 -6.03 0.58
C ALA A 72 -7.62 -6.72 0.45
N ASP A 73 -7.64 -8.03 0.23
CA ASP A 73 -8.87 -8.85 0.17
C ASP A 73 -9.46 -9.14 1.56
N HIS A 74 -8.66 -8.99 2.62
CA HIS A 74 -9.04 -9.27 4.00
C HIS A 74 -9.19 -8.01 4.87
N GLY A 75 -9.25 -6.82 4.26
CA GLY A 75 -9.50 -5.55 4.95
C GLY A 75 -8.24 -4.78 5.40
N GLY A 76 -7.06 -5.31 5.12
CA GLY A 76 -5.76 -4.74 5.48
C GLY A 76 -5.05 -5.53 6.58
N PHE A 77 -4.10 -4.88 7.25
CA PHE A 77 -3.35 -5.50 8.35
C PHE A 77 -2.97 -4.49 9.44
N ARG A 78 -2.66 -5.04 10.62
CA ARG A 78 -2.09 -4.29 11.74
C ARG A 78 -0.59 -4.55 11.83
N VAL A 79 0.18 -3.50 12.03
CA VAL A 79 1.64 -3.56 12.20
C VAL A 79 1.95 -3.79 13.68
N TYR A 80 2.79 -4.79 13.98
CA TYR A 80 3.17 -5.21 15.34
C TYR A 80 4.65 -5.11 15.57
#